data_AF-A0A812JVQ3-F1
#
_entry.id   AF-A0A812JVQ3-F1
#
_cell.length_a   1.000
_cell.length_b   1.000
_cell.length_c   1.000
_cell.angle_alpha   90.00
_cell.angle_beta   90.00
_cell.angle_gamma   90.00
#
_symmetry.space_group_name_H-M   'P 1'
#
loop_
_entity.id
_entity.type
_entity.pdbx_description
1 polymer ?
#
loop_
_entity_poly.entity_id
_entity_poly.type
_entity_poly.pdbx_seq_one_letter_code
_entity_poly.pdbx_strand_id
1 'polypeptide(L)'
;EWSCQKLDAGDLSDDTQLPFCDALYSWPFFKAAGEEGLSNMGLATMRLVDYMCNQLSWTLGVINGGNVGSKGEVREQQIIFKAPHPMNLVSTHVMVELRSAGYVELCGSEAGALATLREHFESQYGAEVEEGHDEFCDICLKVGSGMFKERGRSGENNIGQLT
;
A
#
# COMPACT_ATOMS: atom_id res chain seq x y z
N GLU A 1 17.73 6.20 2.32
CA GLU A 1 17.77 5.58 3.65
C GLU A 1 16.43 5.79 4.33
N TRP A 2 15.90 4.76 5.00
CA TRP A 2 14.55 4.79 5.57
C TRP A 2 14.46 5.64 6.86
N SER A 3 15.61 5.96 7.48
CA SER A 3 15.73 6.90 8.63
C SER A 3 14.75 6.63 9.77
N CYS A 4 14.42 5.36 10.01
CA CYS A 4 13.53 4.97 11.10
C CYS A 4 14.21 5.17 12.46
N GLN A 5 13.45 5.58 13.47
CA GLN A 5 13.89 5.69 14.85
C GLN A 5 13.43 4.46 15.62
N LYS A 6 14.35 3.76 16.28
CA LYS A 6 14.01 2.63 17.15
C LYS A 6 13.21 3.13 18.34
N LEU A 7 12.08 2.49 18.60
CA LEU A 7 11.25 2.71 19.78
C LEU A 7 11.52 1.61 20.80
N ASP A 8 11.16 1.89 22.05
CA ASP A 8 11.13 0.86 23.07
C ASP A 8 10.01 -0.13 22.73
N ALA A 9 10.40 -1.38 22.45
CA ALA A 9 9.45 -2.46 22.20
C ALA A 9 8.85 -2.99 23.51
N GLY A 10 9.38 -2.58 24.66
CA GLY A 10 8.99 -3.08 25.96
C GLY A 10 9.69 -4.40 26.33
N ASP A 11 9.42 -4.89 27.53
CA ASP A 11 9.91 -6.17 28.03
C ASP A 11 8.89 -6.84 28.97
N LEU A 12 9.25 -7.99 29.55
CA LEU A 12 8.37 -8.74 30.45
C LEU A 12 8.44 -8.24 31.91
N SER A 13 9.08 -7.09 32.18
CA SER A 13 9.07 -6.49 33.52
C SER A 13 7.76 -5.75 33.78
N ASP A 14 7.41 -5.62 35.06
CA ASP A 14 6.16 -4.98 35.47
C ASP A 14 6.11 -3.46 35.17
N ASP A 15 7.26 -2.85 34.86
CA ASP A 15 7.45 -1.40 34.72
C ASP A 15 7.48 -0.92 33.25
N THR A 16 7.40 -1.83 32.28
CA THR A 16 7.43 -1.48 30.83
C THR A 16 6.20 -1.98 30.08
N GLN A 17 6.03 -1.54 28.83
CA GLN A 17 4.99 -2.09 27.96
C GLN A 17 5.30 -3.55 27.62
N LEU A 18 4.28 -4.38 27.44
CA LEU A 18 4.48 -5.76 26.99
C LEU A 18 5.00 -5.79 25.54
N PRO A 19 6.02 -6.60 25.22
CA PRO A 19 6.57 -6.68 23.88
C PRO A 19 5.64 -7.45 22.95
N PHE A 20 5.11 -6.75 21.95
CA PHE A 20 4.31 -7.33 20.87
C PHE A 20 5.13 -7.68 19.62
N CYS A 21 6.41 -7.29 19.57
CA CYS A 21 7.33 -7.56 18.46
C CYS A 21 8.80 -7.54 18.90
N ASP A 22 9.69 -8.13 18.08
CA ASP A 22 11.14 -8.15 18.36
C ASP A 22 11.79 -6.76 18.24
N ALA A 23 11.24 -5.89 17.38
CA ALA A 23 11.72 -4.53 17.21
C ALA A 23 10.61 -3.61 16.68
N LEU A 24 10.44 -2.48 17.35
CA LEU A 24 9.49 -1.44 16.98
C LEU A 24 10.26 -0.19 16.49
N TYR A 25 9.78 0.41 15.41
CA TYR A 25 10.38 1.63 14.86
C TYR A 25 9.28 2.63 14.47
N SER A 26 9.56 3.91 14.66
CA SER A 26 8.79 4.99 14.02
C SER A 26 9.45 5.40 12.71
N TRP A 27 8.64 5.78 11.74
CA TRP A 27 9.10 6.24 10.43
C TRP A 27 8.57 7.66 10.15
N PRO A 28 9.43 8.69 10.15
CA PRO A 28 8.98 10.09 10.04
C PRO A 28 8.50 10.48 8.63
N PHE A 29 8.76 9.65 7.62
CA PHE A 29 8.35 9.93 6.23
C PHE A 29 7.05 9.23 5.82
N PHE A 30 6.38 8.55 6.75
CA PHE A 30 5.01 8.13 6.53
C PHE A 30 4.12 9.36 6.38
N LYS A 31 3.38 9.43 5.28
CA LYS A 31 2.48 10.54 4.95
C LYS A 31 1.05 10.02 4.93
N ALA A 32 0.17 10.73 5.61
CA ALA A 32 -1.26 10.55 5.52
C ALA A 32 -1.93 11.92 5.39
N ALA A 33 -2.96 12.03 4.56
CA ALA A 33 -3.65 13.28 4.29
C ALA A 33 -5.13 13.06 3.96
N GLY A 34 -5.91 14.13 4.07
CA GLY A 34 -7.35 14.10 3.80
C GLY A 34 -8.13 13.24 4.80
N GLU A 35 -9.46 13.25 4.65
CA GLU A 35 -10.34 12.44 5.50
C GLU A 35 -10.63 11.06 4.90
N GLU A 36 -10.25 10.84 3.65
CA GLU A 36 -10.57 9.64 2.86
C GLU A 36 -9.51 8.53 3.02
N GLY A 37 -8.55 8.71 3.92
CA GLY A 37 -7.49 7.74 4.20
C GLY A 37 -6.40 7.67 3.13
N LEU A 38 -6.03 8.80 2.51
CA LEU A 38 -4.89 8.87 1.58
C LEU A 38 -3.60 8.72 2.38
N SER A 39 -2.74 7.80 1.97
CA SER A 39 -1.42 7.63 2.58
C SER A 39 -0.39 7.09 1.60
N ASN A 40 0.89 7.27 1.89
CA ASN A 40 1.97 6.73 1.07
C ASN A 40 2.31 5.26 1.39
N MET A 41 1.39 4.54 2.03
CA MET A 41 1.63 3.17 2.51
C MET A 41 1.95 2.24 1.33
N GLY A 42 1.14 2.24 0.27
CA GLY A 42 1.36 1.38 -0.91
C GLY A 42 2.70 1.66 -1.60
N LEU A 43 3.06 2.94 -1.75
CA LEU A 43 4.35 3.34 -2.29
C LEU A 43 5.51 2.88 -1.41
N ALA A 44 5.37 3.02 -0.09
CA ALA A 44 6.34 2.50 0.87
C ALA A 44 6.46 0.98 0.79
N THR A 45 5.35 0.25 0.66
CA THR A 45 5.34 -1.21 0.46
C THR A 45 6.21 -1.60 -0.73
N MET A 46 5.99 -0.96 -1.89
CA MET A 46 6.69 -1.31 -3.12
C MET A 46 8.17 -0.94 -3.06
N ARG A 47 8.54 0.19 -2.44
CA ARG A 47 9.95 0.52 -2.18
C ARG A 47 10.64 -0.49 -1.27
N LEU A 48 9.93 -1.02 -0.27
CA LEU A 48 10.47 -2.07 0.59
C LEU A 48 10.63 -3.40 -0.17
N VAL A 49 9.66 -3.74 -1.01
CA VAL A 49 9.74 -4.92 -1.89
C VAL A 49 10.92 -4.79 -2.85
N ASP A 50 11.13 -3.63 -3.47
CA ASP A 50 12.28 -3.37 -4.34
C ASP A 50 13.61 -3.62 -3.60
N TYR A 51 13.76 -3.05 -2.40
CA TYR A 51 14.95 -3.26 -1.59
C TYR A 51 15.15 -4.74 -1.22
N MET A 52 14.13 -5.39 -0.67
CA MET A 52 14.23 -6.76 -0.18
C MET A 52 14.43 -7.77 -1.32
N CYS A 53 13.69 -7.64 -2.42
CA CYS A 53 13.71 -8.60 -3.51
C CYS A 53 14.83 -8.33 -4.52
N ASN A 54 15.04 -7.07 -4.91
CA ASN A 54 15.97 -6.74 -5.99
C ASN A 54 17.39 -6.46 -5.49
N GLN A 55 17.55 -5.98 -4.25
CA GLN A 55 18.88 -5.70 -3.68
C GLN A 55 19.36 -6.79 -2.73
N LEU A 56 18.46 -7.40 -1.95
CA LEU A 56 18.81 -8.46 -0.99
C LEU A 56 18.42 -9.88 -1.43
N SER A 57 17.83 -10.02 -2.63
CA SER A 57 17.43 -11.30 -3.22
C SER A 57 16.44 -12.13 -2.39
N TRP A 58 15.66 -11.52 -1.49
CA TRP A 58 14.57 -12.21 -0.79
C TRP A 58 13.38 -12.48 -1.73
N THR A 59 12.55 -13.47 -1.42
CA THR A 59 11.32 -13.72 -2.18
C THR A 59 10.12 -13.11 -1.47
N LEU A 60 9.33 -12.29 -2.16
CA LEU A 60 8.05 -11.81 -1.63
C LEU A 60 7.08 -13.00 -1.48
N GLY A 61 6.55 -13.20 -0.27
CA GLY A 61 5.62 -14.27 0.05
C GLY A 61 4.17 -13.82 0.04
N VAL A 62 3.82 -12.83 0.87
CA VAL A 62 2.48 -12.26 0.95
C VAL A 62 2.54 -10.80 1.35
N ILE A 63 1.59 -10.03 0.85
CA ILE A 63 1.24 -8.70 1.36
C ILE A 63 -0.21 -8.81 1.81
N ASN A 64 -0.47 -8.58 3.09
CA ASN A 64 -1.81 -8.54 3.65
C ASN A 64 -2.06 -7.16 4.23
N GLY A 65 -3.22 -6.58 3.94
CA GLY A 65 -3.60 -5.25 4.40
C GLY A 65 -4.89 -5.31 5.20
N GLY A 66 -4.97 -4.47 6.22
CA GLY A 66 -6.17 -4.21 6.99
C GLY A 66 -6.38 -2.70 7.11
N ASN A 67 -7.64 -2.29 7.16
CA ASN A 67 -8.01 -0.93 7.54
C ASN A 67 -9.11 -0.97 8.61
N VAL A 68 -9.08 -0.01 9.51
CA VAL A 68 -10.09 0.22 10.55
C VAL A 68 -10.35 1.71 10.68
N GLY A 69 -11.34 2.06 11.50
CA GLY A 69 -11.84 3.43 11.60
C GLY A 69 -13.07 3.65 10.72
N SER A 70 -13.76 4.76 10.96
CA SER A 70 -15.03 5.06 10.28
C SER A 70 -14.85 5.40 8.79
N LYS A 71 -13.64 5.78 8.39
CA LYS A 71 -13.25 6.16 7.03
C LYS A 71 -12.08 5.32 6.51
N GLY A 72 -11.70 4.25 7.23
CA GLY A 72 -10.52 3.43 6.89
C GLY A 72 -9.19 4.17 7.07
N GLU A 73 -9.18 5.17 7.95
CA GLU A 73 -8.06 6.07 8.19
C GLU A 73 -6.91 5.42 8.96
N VAL A 74 -7.18 4.34 9.71
CA VAL A 74 -6.15 3.54 10.38
C VAL A 74 -5.85 2.34 9.51
N ARG A 75 -4.59 2.21 9.11
CA ARG A 75 -4.15 1.18 8.16
C ARG A 75 -3.01 0.37 8.72
N GLU A 76 -3.07 -0.92 8.46
CA GLU A 76 -2.06 -1.89 8.84
C GLU A 76 -1.70 -2.72 7.62
N GLN A 77 -0.42 -3.07 7.50
CA GLN A 77 0.05 -3.93 6.43
C GLN A 77 1.13 -4.87 6.94
N GLN A 78 0.90 -6.16 6.70
CA GLN A 78 1.86 -7.22 6.97
C GLN A 78 2.50 -7.66 5.66
N ILE A 79 3.83 -7.72 5.64
CA ILE A 79 4.60 -8.14 4.48
C ILE A 79 5.50 -9.30 4.93
N ILE A 80 5.43 -10.43 4.23
CA ILE A 80 6.25 -11.61 4.52
C ILE A 80 7.22 -11.82 3.38
N PHE A 81 8.50 -11.91 3.73
CA PHE A 81 9.56 -12.32 2.82
C PHE A 81 10.07 -13.71 3.20
N LYS A 82 10.42 -14.50 2.19
CA LYS A 82 11.07 -15.80 2.35
C LYS A 82 12.55 -15.67 2.04
N ALA A 83 13.35 -16.51 2.70
CA ALA A 83 14.80 -16.50 2.61
C ALA A 83 15.29 -16.44 1.15
N PRO A 84 16.43 -15.77 0.90
CA PRO A 84 16.93 -15.58 -0.44
C PRO A 84 17.27 -16.91 -1.10
N HIS A 85 16.94 -17.02 -2.38
CA HIS A 85 17.29 -18.17 -3.21
C HIS A 85 18.30 -17.74 -4.30
N PRO A 86 19.34 -18.51 -4.61
CA PRO A 86 20.36 -18.13 -5.60
C PRO A 86 19.84 -17.85 -7.02
N MET A 87 18.61 -18.26 -7.31
CA MET A 87 17.93 -18.02 -8.59
C MET A 87 16.87 -16.91 -8.52
N ASN A 88 16.80 -16.16 -7.42
CA ASN A 88 15.90 -15.01 -7.35
C ASN A 88 16.42 -13.92 -8.29
N LEU A 89 15.78 -13.82 -9.45
CA LEU A 89 15.95 -12.73 -10.39
C LEU A 89 15.27 -11.46 -9.85
N VAL A 90 15.56 -10.33 -10.49
CA VAL A 90 14.82 -9.07 -10.27
C VAL A 90 13.33 -9.34 -10.38
N SER A 91 12.59 -9.00 -9.33
CA SER A 91 11.15 -9.10 -9.25
C SER A 91 10.55 -7.72 -9.52
N THR A 92 10.20 -7.49 -10.78
CA THR A 92 9.32 -6.38 -11.16
C THR A 92 7.97 -6.56 -10.48
N HIS A 93 7.43 -5.49 -9.92
CA HIS A 93 6.22 -5.54 -9.10
C HIS A 93 5.37 -4.31 -9.32
N VAL A 94 4.05 -4.51 -9.20
CA VAL A 94 3.04 -3.46 -9.16
C VAL A 94 2.04 -3.79 -8.06
N MET A 95 1.62 -2.78 -7.32
CA MET A 95 0.50 -2.78 -6.41
C MET A 95 -0.57 -1.85 -6.95
N VAL A 96 -1.80 -2.34 -6.98
CA VAL A 96 -3.00 -1.58 -7.32
C VAL A 96 -3.84 -1.48 -6.07
N GLU A 97 -4.10 -0.27 -5.60
CA GLU A 97 -5.01 -0.02 -4.50
C GLU A 97 -6.30 0.61 -5.02
N LEU A 98 -7.41 -0.10 -4.86
CA LEU A 98 -8.74 0.41 -5.16
C LEU A 98 -9.34 1.04 -3.89
N ARG A 99 -9.66 2.33 -3.96
CA ARG A 99 -10.20 3.06 -2.81
C ARG A 99 -11.68 3.39 -3.04
N SER A 100 -12.52 2.98 -2.09
CA SER A 100 -13.96 3.29 -2.10
C SER A 100 -14.26 4.80 -2.17
N ALA A 101 -13.29 5.64 -1.81
CA ALA A 101 -13.33 7.09 -1.97
C ALA A 101 -13.35 7.59 -3.43
N GLY A 102 -13.26 6.71 -4.43
CA GLY A 102 -13.28 7.13 -5.84
C GLY A 102 -11.90 7.26 -6.47
N TYR A 103 -10.89 6.58 -5.91
CA TYR A 103 -9.52 6.65 -6.40
C TYR A 103 -8.91 5.27 -6.65
N VAL A 104 -7.95 5.22 -7.57
CA VAL A 104 -7.07 4.09 -7.79
C VAL A 104 -5.64 4.58 -7.67
N GLU A 105 -4.85 3.92 -6.82
CA GLU A 105 -3.42 4.21 -6.66
C GLU A 105 -2.62 3.08 -7.28
N LEU A 106 -1.68 3.45 -8.16
CA LEU A 106 -0.74 2.52 -8.77
C LEU A 106 0.66 2.81 -8.22
N CYS A 107 1.31 1.77 -7.69
CA CYS A 107 2.69 1.85 -7.19
C CYS A 107 3.50 0.69 -7.75
N GLY A 108 4.75 0.91 -8.17
CA GLY A 108 5.56 -0.22 -8.65
C GLY A 108 6.88 0.15 -9.33
N SER A 109 7.62 -0.89 -9.71
CA SER A 109 8.94 -0.78 -10.35
C SER A 109 8.89 -0.90 -11.88
N GLU A 110 7.74 -1.27 -12.45
CA GLU A 110 7.61 -1.53 -13.89
C GLU A 110 6.71 -0.48 -14.55
N ALA A 111 7.32 0.44 -15.29
CA ALA A 111 6.64 1.60 -15.88
C ALA A 111 5.64 1.24 -16.99
N GLY A 112 5.89 0.19 -17.78
CA GLY A 112 5.01 -0.24 -18.86
C GLY A 112 3.68 -0.82 -18.35
N ALA A 113 3.72 -1.56 -17.24
CA ALA A 113 2.61 -2.14 -16.52
C ALA A 113 1.79 -1.04 -15.86
N LEU A 114 2.44 -0.05 -15.23
CA LEU A 114 1.76 1.13 -14.71
C LEU A 114 1.02 1.89 -15.82
N ALA A 115 1.67 2.12 -16.97
CA ALA A 115 1.04 2.75 -18.13
C ALA A 115 -0.14 1.93 -18.67
N THR A 116 0.01 0.60 -18.79
CA THR A 116 -1.03 -0.30 -19.27
C THR A 116 -2.25 -0.32 -18.34
N LEU A 117 -2.02 -0.34 -17.02
CA LEU A 117 -3.08 -0.28 -16.02
C LEU A 117 -3.80 1.08 -16.07
N ARG A 118 -3.06 2.17 -16.19
CA ARG A 118 -3.64 3.50 -16.39
C ARG A 118 -4.56 3.52 -17.60
N GLU A 119 -4.08 3.11 -18.77
CA GLU A 119 -4.87 3.09 -20.01
C GLU A 119 -6.13 2.21 -19.87
N HIS A 120 -6.02 1.09 -19.15
CA HIS A 120 -7.17 0.26 -18.84
C HIS A 120 -8.23 1.00 -18.01
N PHE A 121 -7.83 1.68 -16.93
CA PHE A 121 -8.76 2.43 -16.10
C PHE A 121 -9.37 3.64 -16.82
N GLU A 122 -8.57 4.36 -17.61
CA GLU A 122 -9.04 5.48 -18.44
C GLU A 122 -10.09 4.99 -19.47
N SER A 123 -9.80 3.89 -20.18
CA SER A 123 -10.68 3.39 -21.26
C SER A 123 -11.95 2.71 -20.77
N GLN A 124 -11.88 1.90 -19.71
CA GLN A 124 -13.03 1.11 -19.23
C GLN A 124 -13.91 1.88 -18.26
N TYR A 125 -13.31 2.76 -17.45
CA TYR A 125 -14.00 3.39 -16.33
C TYR A 125 -14.00 4.92 -16.40
N GLY A 126 -13.43 5.51 -17.46
CA GLY A 126 -13.34 6.96 -17.61
C GLY A 126 -12.55 7.60 -16.47
N ALA A 127 -11.54 6.90 -15.96
CA ALA A 127 -10.67 7.44 -14.94
C ALA A 127 -9.81 8.57 -15.51
N GLU A 128 -9.43 9.52 -14.67
CA GLU A 128 -8.55 10.64 -15.02
C GLU A 128 -7.37 10.68 -14.04
N VAL A 129 -6.19 11.06 -14.50
CA VAL A 129 -5.04 11.25 -13.61
C VAL A 129 -5.28 12.44 -12.69
N GLU A 130 -5.13 12.22 -11.39
CA GLU A 130 -5.19 13.27 -10.38
C GLU A 130 -3.77 13.74 -10.04
N GLU A 131 -3.47 15.01 -10.31
CA GLU A 131 -2.15 15.61 -10.04
C GLU A 131 -1.96 15.93 -8.55
N GLY A 132 -0.70 16.11 -8.12
CA GLY A 132 -0.37 16.51 -6.73
C GLY A 132 -0.28 15.35 -5.74
N HIS A 133 -0.28 14.11 -6.22
CA HIS A 133 -0.20 12.89 -5.42
C HIS A 133 1.16 12.17 -5.49
N ASP A 134 2.19 12.80 -6.05
CA ASP A 134 3.52 12.20 -6.29
C ASP A 134 4.23 11.71 -5.02
N GLU A 135 3.83 12.22 -3.85
CA GLU A 135 4.37 11.78 -2.56
C GLU A 135 3.65 10.57 -1.96
N PHE A 136 2.51 10.17 -2.54
CA PHE A 136 1.62 9.12 -2.05
C PHE A 136 1.64 7.86 -2.91
N CYS A 137 1.68 8.01 -4.24
CA CYS A 137 1.71 6.92 -5.20
C CYS A 137 2.44 7.33 -6.50
N ASP A 138 2.73 6.36 -7.37
CA ASP A 138 3.40 6.65 -8.65
C ASP A 138 2.40 7.20 -9.68
N ILE A 139 1.15 6.70 -9.66
CA ILE A 139 0.02 7.26 -10.43
C ILE A 139 -1.23 7.24 -9.56
N CYS A 140 -1.87 8.40 -9.41
CA CYS A 140 -3.19 8.52 -8.80
C CYS A 140 -4.24 8.72 -9.90
N LEU A 141 -5.29 7.90 -9.89
CA LEU A 141 -6.41 8.03 -10.81
C LEU A 141 -7.66 8.34 -10.00
N LYS A 142 -8.42 9.35 -10.42
CA LYS A 142 -9.77 9.60 -9.95
C LYS A 142 -10.74 8.93 -10.90
N VAL A 143 -11.63 8.10 -10.36
CA VAL A 143 -12.56 7.34 -11.20
C VAL A 143 -13.91 8.05 -11.31
N GLY A 144 -14.48 8.02 -12.52
CA GLY A 144 -15.78 8.62 -12.78
C GLY A 144 -16.93 7.95 -12.02
N SER A 145 -18.09 8.63 -12.01
CA SER A 145 -19.31 8.10 -11.39
C SER A 145 -19.70 6.76 -12.04
N GLY A 146 -19.62 5.66 -11.27
CA GLY A 146 -20.12 4.36 -11.70
C GLY A 146 -19.16 3.18 -11.58
N MET A 147 -17.86 3.41 -11.33
CA MET A 147 -16.93 2.32 -11.04
C MET A 147 -17.16 1.75 -9.64
N PHE A 148 -17.02 2.57 -8.59
CA PHE A 148 -17.34 2.18 -7.23
C PHE A 148 -18.82 2.44 -6.94
N LYS A 149 -19.51 1.41 -6.48
CA LYS A 149 -20.93 1.43 -6.14
C LYS A 149 -21.08 0.90 -4.73
N GLU A 150 -21.76 1.68 -3.91
CA GLU A 150 -22.18 1.27 -2.58
C GLU A 150 -23.69 1.00 -2.57
N ARG A 151 -24.10 0.05 -1.74
CA ARG A 151 -25.51 -0.16 -1.40
C ARG A 151 -25.66 -0.29 0.11
N GLY A 152 -26.84 0.02 0.62
CA GLY A 152 -27.12 -0.16 2.04
C GLY A 152 -26.33 0.80 2.93
N ARG A 153 -26.04 0.36 4.16
CA ARG A 153 -25.34 1.14 5.20
C ARG A 153 -24.29 0.33 5.95
N SER A 154 -24.00 -0.88 5.49
CA SER A 154 -23.11 -1.84 6.17
C SER A 154 -21.80 -2.02 5.41
N GLY A 155 -21.40 -1.03 4.60
CA GLY A 155 -20.19 -1.09 3.77
C GLY A 155 -20.31 -1.98 2.53
N GLU A 156 -21.53 -2.32 2.10
CA GLU A 156 -21.72 -3.20 0.94
C GLU A 156 -21.32 -2.46 -0.34
N ASN A 157 -20.31 -2.97 -1.05
CA ASN A 157 -19.81 -2.35 -2.27
C ASN A 157 -19.51 -3.39 -3.38
N ASN A 158 -19.17 -2.91 -4.57
CA ASN A 158 -18.82 -3.75 -5.72
C ASN A 158 -17.32 -3.96 -5.93
N ILE A 159 -16.45 -3.63 -4.96
CA ILE A 159 -14.99 -3.74 -5.12
C ILE A 159 -14.57 -5.17 -5.44
N GLY A 160 -15.17 -6.17 -4.78
CA GLY A 160 -14.88 -7.59 -5.06
C GLY A 160 -15.32 -8.08 -6.45
N GLN A 161 -16.02 -7.27 -7.25
CA GLN A 161 -16.29 -7.55 -8.66
C GLN A 161 -15.29 -6.87 -9.61
N LEU A 162 -14.50 -5.92 -9.09
CA LEU A 162 -13.48 -5.17 -9.81
C LEU A 162 -12.08 -5.80 -9.65
N THR A 163 -11.93 -6.74 -8.71
CA THR A 163 -10.70 -7.48 -8.36
C THR A 163 -10.84 -8.96 -8.68
#